data_AF-A0A5N5SYS6-F1
#
_entry.id   AF-A0A5N5SYS6-F1
#
_cell.length_a   1.000
_cell.length_b   1.000
_cell.length_c   1.000
_cell.angle_alpha   90.00
_cell.angle_beta   90.00
_cell.angle_gamma   90.00
#
_symmetry.space_group_name_H-M   'P 1'
#
loop_
_entity.id
_entity.type
_entity.pdbx_description
1 polymer ?
#
loop_
_entity_poly.entity_id
_entity_poly.type
_entity_poly.pdbx_seq_one_letter_code
_entity_poly.pdbx_strand_id
1 'polypeptide(L)'
;TALHIVSRGPWKPSYSVRFRIEQGNEKHCFDVNRSSRSGWLRLVRPIIGPDRYLLTLHLDVIDHFLRKNLISRTIAFVDVNLAENAY
;
A
#
# COMPACT_ATOMS: atom_id res chain seq x y z
N THR A 1 -24.01 -31.12 16.11
CA THR A 1 -23.83 -29.98 17.03
C THR A 1 -23.57 -28.75 16.19
N ALA A 2 -24.56 -27.87 16.02
CA ALA A 2 -24.43 -26.68 15.16
C ALA A 2 -23.82 -25.52 15.96
N LEU A 3 -22.71 -24.98 15.47
CA LEU A 3 -22.03 -23.84 16.08
C LEU A 3 -22.66 -22.55 15.57
N HIS A 4 -23.48 -21.90 16.41
CA HIS A 4 -24.08 -20.60 16.10
C HIS A 4 -23.06 -19.48 16.37
N ILE A 5 -22.60 -18.79 15.33
CA ILE A 5 -21.83 -17.56 15.47
C ILE A 5 -22.81 -16.40 15.55
N VAL A 6 -22.95 -15.82 16.76
CA VAL A 6 -23.78 -14.65 17.02
C VAL A 6 -23.01 -13.40 16.55
N SER A 7 -23.50 -12.71 15.52
CA SER A 7 -22.92 -11.44 15.08
C SER A 7 -23.27 -10.34 16.09
N ARG A 8 -22.26 -9.80 16.77
CA ARG A 8 -22.39 -8.60 17.61
C ARG A 8 -21.90 -7.39 16.81
N GLY A 9 -22.84 -6.62 16.28
CA GLY A 9 -22.65 -5.23 15.83
C GLY A 9 -21.79 -5.03 14.57
N PRO A 10 -21.76 -3.80 14.03
CA PRO A 10 -20.98 -3.48 12.84
C PRO A 10 -19.50 -3.64 13.18
N TRP A 11 -18.88 -4.68 12.63
CA TRP A 11 -17.44 -4.91 12.69
C TRP A 11 -16.70 -3.73 12.07
N LYS A 12 -16.40 -2.70 12.89
CA LYS A 12 -15.34 -1.76 12.56
C LYS A 12 -14.03 -2.54 12.69
N PRO A 13 -13.22 -2.64 11.63
CA PRO A 13 -11.94 -3.33 11.73
C PRO A 13 -11.12 -2.61 12.82
N SER A 14 -10.74 -3.35 13.87
CA SER A 14 -9.93 -2.82 14.99
C SER A 14 -8.46 -2.68 14.63
N TYR A 15 -8.14 -2.59 13.33
CA TYR A 15 -6.77 -2.49 12.85
C TYR A 15 -6.61 -1.25 11.96
N SER A 16 -5.45 -0.61 12.05
CA SER A 16 -5.03 0.44 11.14
C SER A 16 -3.87 -0.05 10.28
N VAL A 17 -3.77 0.50 9.08
CA VAL A 17 -2.77 0.10 8.10
C VAL A 17 -1.92 1.32 7.74
N ARG A 18 -0.60 1.20 7.85
CA ARG A 18 0.34 2.23 7.40
C ARG A 18 1.16 1.70 6.25
N PHE A 19 1.14 2.43 5.14
CA PHE A 19 1.98 2.15 3.98
C PHE A 19 3.06 3.21 3.85
N ARG A 20 4.30 2.79 3.60
CA ARG A 20 5.44 3.69 3.38
C ARG A 20 6.31 3.16 2.24
N ILE A 21 6.93 4.07 1.51
CA ILE A 21 8.02 3.75 0.58
C ILE A 21 9.31 3.98 1.37
N GLU A 22 10.08 2.92 1.60
CA GLU A 22 11.33 2.99 2.35
C GLU A 22 12.50 3.34 1.42
N GLN A 23 12.50 2.84 0.18
CA GLN A 23 13.60 3.00 -0.79
C GLN A 23 13.07 3.02 -2.23
N GLY A 24 13.87 3.54 -3.17
CA GLY A 24 13.59 3.53 -4.61
C GLY A 24 12.78 4.72 -5.13
N ASN A 25 12.45 5.66 -4.25
CA ASN A 25 11.68 6.86 -4.57
C ASN A 25 12.49 8.15 -4.32
N GLU A 26 13.79 8.12 -4.62
CA GLU A 26 14.73 9.22 -4.40
C GLU A 26 14.36 10.46 -5.23
N LYS A 27 13.72 10.25 -6.38
CA LYS A 27 13.21 11.34 -7.25
C LYS A 27 11.86 11.92 -6.78
N HIS A 28 11.27 11.35 -5.72
CA HIS A 28 9.94 11.70 -5.20
C HIS A 28 8.83 11.63 -6.28
N CYS A 29 8.91 10.63 -7.15
CA CYS A 29 7.94 10.43 -8.24
C CYS A 29 6.64 9.79 -7.76
N PHE A 30 6.71 8.99 -6.69
CA PHE A 30 5.58 8.23 -6.18
C PHE A 30 5.18 8.69 -4.77
N ASP A 31 3.89 8.61 -4.48
CA ASP A 31 3.32 8.71 -3.15
C ASP A 31 2.42 7.51 -2.89
N VAL A 32 2.11 7.24 -1.63
CA VAL A 32 1.20 6.16 -1.26
C VAL A 32 -0.08 6.75 -0.69
N ASN A 33 -1.16 6.63 -1.45
CA ASN A 33 -2.49 6.95 -0.94
C ASN A 33 -2.99 5.77 -0.10
N ARG A 34 -3.62 6.07 1.04
CA ARG A 34 -4.07 5.07 2.01
C ARG A 34 -5.59 5.10 2.09
N SER A 35 -6.21 3.93 1.98
CA SER A 35 -7.56 3.67 2.46
C SER A 35 -7.50 3.01 3.83
N SER A 36 -8.66 2.79 4.46
CA SER A 36 -8.75 2.08 5.75
C SER A 36 -8.19 0.65 5.72
N ARG A 37 -8.04 0.02 4.55
CA ARG A 37 -7.63 -1.40 4.44
C ARG A 37 -6.67 -1.70 3.29
N SER A 38 -6.39 -0.74 2.41
CA SER A 38 -5.56 -0.90 1.23
C SER A 38 -4.74 0.36 0.96
N GLY A 39 -3.68 0.23 0.20
CA GLY A 39 -2.81 1.33 -0.21
C GLY A 39 -2.61 1.27 -1.72
N TRP A 40 -2.53 2.43 -2.36
CA TRP A 40 -2.30 2.55 -3.79
C TRP A 40 -1.07 3.43 -4.01
N LEU A 41 -0.16 2.96 -4.86
CA LEU A 41 0.95 3.78 -5.33
C LEU A 41 0.41 4.76 -6.37
N ARG A 42 0.68 6.05 -6.18
CA ARG A 42 0.26 7.12 -7.08
C ARG A 42 1.48 7.84 -7.62
N LEU A 43 1.50 8.09 -8.92
CA LEU A 43 2.46 9.00 -9.52
C LEU A 43 2.10 10.46 -9.16
N VAL A 44 3.01 11.17 -8.50
CA VAL A 44 2.82 12.56 -8.05
C VAL A 44 3.71 13.56 -8.77
N ARG A 45 4.77 13.10 -9.44
CA ARG A 45 5.58 13.92 -10.35
C ARG A 45 5.62 13.29 -11.73
N PRO A 46 5.62 14.12 -12.79
CA PRO A 46 5.79 13.61 -14.14
C PRO A 46 7.14 12.91 -14.28
N ILE A 47 7.14 11.77 -14.95
CA ILE A 47 8.34 11.05 -15.38
C ILE A 47 8.53 11.37 -16.86
N ILE A 48 9.74 11.76 -17.26
CA ILE A 48 10.07 12.09 -18.64
C ILE A 48 10.86 10.93 -19.23
N GLY A 49 10.29 10.28 -20.24
CA GLY A 49 10.89 9.11 -20.91
C GLY A 49 10.66 7.79 -20.16
N PRO A 50 11.14 6.67 -20.73
CA PRO A 50 11.09 5.38 -20.07
C PRO A 50 12.03 5.37 -18.86
N ASP A 51 11.53 4.91 -17.72
CA ASP A 51 12.31 4.84 -16.48
C ASP A 51 11.86 3.64 -15.63
N ARG A 52 12.80 3.11 -14.83
CA ARG A 52 12.59 1.91 -14.03
C ARG A 52 12.83 2.20 -12.56
N TYR A 53 11.88 1.80 -11.72
CA TYR A 53 11.94 2.01 -10.29
C TYR A 53 11.83 0.67 -9.55
N LEU A 54 12.76 0.46 -8.63
CA LEU A 54 12.72 -0.64 -7.68
C LEU A 54 12.31 -0.09 -6.32
N LEU A 55 11.02 -0.20 -5.99
CA LEU A 55 10.47 0.37 -4.76
C LEU A 55 10.45 -0.68 -3.64
N THR A 56 10.96 -0.30 -2.47
CA THR A 56 10.76 -1.08 -1.24
C THR A 56 9.58 -0.52 -0.50
N LEU A 57 8.49 -1.28 -0.44
CA LEU A 57 7.26 -0.91 0.24
C LEU A 57 7.17 -1.59 1.61
N HIS A 58 6.71 -0.83 2.58
CA HIS A 58 6.56 -1.28 3.95
C HIS A 58 5.12 -1.11 4.40
N LEU A 59 4.55 -2.21 4.91
CA LEU A 59 3.19 -2.31 5.37
C LEU A 59 3.18 -2.65 6.86
N ASP A 60 2.75 -1.71 7.68
CA ASP A 60 2.48 -1.96 9.11
C ASP A 60 0.98 -2.15 9.30
N VAL A 61 0.57 -3.34 9.75
CA VAL A 61 -0.78 -3.60 10.24
C VAL A 61 -0.75 -3.52 11.76
N ILE A 62 -1.44 -2.52 12.30
CA ILE A 62 -1.51 -2.27 13.74
C ILE A 62 -2.86 -2.78 14.22
N ASP A 63 -2.88 -3.91 14.91
CA ASP A 63 -4.08 -4.40 15.58
C ASP A 63 -4.21 -3.69 16.94
N HIS A 64 -5.22 -2.84 17.07
CA HIS A 64 -5.48 -2.07 18.29
C HIS A 64 -6.03 -2.92 19.43
N PHE A 65 -6.65 -4.07 19.12
CA PHE A 65 -7.23 -4.97 20.10
C PHE A 65 -6.15 -5.87 20.72
N LEU A 66 -5.30 -6.46 19.87
CA LEU A 66 -4.23 -7.34 20.31
C LEU A 66 -2.94 -6.59 20.70
N ARG A 67 -2.86 -5.27 20.46
CA ARG A 67 -1.63 -4.46 20.57
C ARG A 67 -0.44 -5.11 19.85
N LYS A 68 -0.72 -5.83 18.77
CA LYS A 68 0.28 -6.50 17.94
C LYS A 68 0.50 -5.68 16.67
N ASN A 69 1.76 -5.45 16.37
CA ASN A 69 2.17 -4.92 15.06
C ASN A 69 2.57 -6.10 14.19
N LEU A 70 1.85 -6.28 13.10
CA LEU A 70 2.22 -7.23 12.07
C LEU A 70 2.87 -6.43 10.95
N ILE A 71 4.17 -6.63 10.79
CA ILE A 71 4.99 -5.92 9.83
C ILE A 71 5.15 -6.81 8.61
N SER A 72 4.81 -6.29 7.43
CA SER A 72 5.05 -6.94 6.16
C SER A 72 5.90 -6.03 5.27
N ARG A 73 6.93 -6.60 4.66
CA ARG A 73 7.81 -5.92 3.71
C ARG A 73 7.61 -6.54 2.34
N THR A 74 7.50 -5.71 1.32
CA THR A 74 7.30 -6.17 -0.06
C THR A 74 8.10 -5.31 -1.01
N ILE A 75 8.69 -5.95 -2.02
CA ILE A 75 9.42 -5.28 -3.10
C ILE A 75 8.47 -5.15 -4.29
N ALA A 76 8.35 -3.95 -4.85
CA ALA A 76 7.55 -3.66 -6.03
C ALA A 76 8.45 -3.16 -7.16
N PHE A 77 8.35 -3.79 -8.32
CA PHE A 77 9.02 -3.35 -9.54
C PHE A 77 8.03 -2.51 -10.36
N VAL A 78 8.37 -1.25 -10.63
CA VAL A 78 7.53 -0.34 -11.40
C VAL A 78 8.27 0.03 -12.68
N ASP A 79 7.77 -0.45 -13.80
CA ASP A 79 8.25 -0.09 -15.14
C ASP A 79 7.31 0.96 -15.72
N VAL A 80 7.81 2.18 -15.92
CA VAL A 80 7.04 3.28 -16.50
C VAL A 80 7.43 3.39 -17.96
N ASN A 81 6.65 2.74 -18.81
CA ASN A 81 6.77 2.87 -20.25
C ASN A 81 5.73 3.90 -20.73
N LEU A 82 6.18 5.10 -21.06
CA LEU A 82 5.36 6.05 -21.81
C LEU A 82 5.21 5.48 -23.22
N ALA A 83 4.14 4.74 -23.45
CA ALA A 83 3.74 4.41 -24.80
C ALA A 83 3.58 5.74 -25.56
N GLU A 84 4.32 5.90 -26.64
CA GLU A 84 4.19 7.04 -27.54
C GLU A 84 2.71 7.22 -27.89
N ASN A 85 2.14 8.33 -27.44
CA ASN A 85 0.88 8.95 -27.83
C ASN A 85 -0.05 8.10 -28.73
N ALA A 86 -1.09 7.50 -28.15
CA ALA A 86 -2.31 7.25 -28.91
C ALA A 86 -3.10 8.58 -28.98
N TYR A 87 -2.74 9.37 -29.99
CA TYR A 87 -3.46 10.49 -30.65
C TYR A 87 -4.32 11.44 -29.79
#